data_AF-K1VPG6-F1
#
_entry.id   AF-K1VPG6-F1
#
_cell.length_a   1.000
_cell.length_b   1.000
_cell.length_c   1.000
_cell.angle_alpha   90.00
_cell.angle_beta   90.00
_cell.angle_gamma   90.00
#
_symmetry.space_group_name_H-M   'P 1'
#
loop_
_entity.id
_entity.type
_entity.pdbx_description
1 polymer ?
#
loop_
_entity_poly.entity_id
_entity_poly.type
_entity_poly.pdbx_seq_one_letter_code
_entity_poly.pdbx_strand_id
1 'polypeptide(L)'
;MQKATQSGPYGISLLIAGWDDHRNQSLYQVDPSGSYWAWKASAIGKNMVNAKTFLEKRYNDDLSLEDAIHTALLTLKEGFEGQMTPDTIEIGIVTVPTPEQLVVPDGERMKPTFRKLSEEEVKDYLSL
;
A
#
# COMPACT_ATOMS: atom_id res chain seq x y z
N MET A 1 -26.86 -2.79 4.28
CA MET A 1 -26.68 -4.02 5.08
C MET A 1 -25.75 -4.95 4.32
N GLN A 2 -24.67 -5.39 4.97
CA GLN A 2 -23.63 -6.23 4.38
C GLN A 2 -24.08 -7.70 4.39
N LYS A 3 -24.00 -8.39 3.26
CA LYS A 3 -24.52 -9.77 3.10
C LYS A 3 -23.63 -10.85 3.73
N ALA A 4 -22.34 -10.58 3.93
CA ALA A 4 -21.37 -11.59 4.38
C ALA A 4 -21.41 -11.88 5.89
N THR A 5 -21.99 -11.01 6.72
CA THR A 5 -22.07 -11.24 8.17
C THR A 5 -23.08 -12.34 8.53
N GLN A 6 -23.91 -12.80 7.59
CA GLN A 6 -24.83 -13.92 7.79
C GLN A 6 -24.18 -15.31 7.63
N SER A 7 -22.95 -15.38 7.09
CA SER A 7 -22.23 -16.66 6.87
C SER A 7 -20.92 -16.78 7.66
N GLY A 8 -20.60 -15.79 8.50
CA GLY A 8 -19.33 -15.69 9.24
C GLY A 8 -18.33 -14.74 8.55
N PRO A 9 -17.45 -14.05 9.31
CA PRO A 9 -16.47 -13.13 8.75
C PRO A 9 -15.41 -13.87 7.93
N TYR A 10 -14.89 -13.24 6.87
CA TYR A 10 -13.87 -13.82 5.98
C TYR A 10 -12.52 -14.13 6.66
N GLY A 11 -12.34 -13.74 7.93
CA GLY A 11 -11.11 -14.02 8.70
C GLY A 11 -9.87 -13.27 8.23
N ILE A 12 -10.01 -12.28 7.34
CA ILE A 12 -8.91 -11.48 6.79
C ILE A 12 -9.13 -9.98 7.03
N SER A 13 -8.02 -9.27 7.20
CA SER A 13 -7.97 -7.81 7.13
C SER A 13 -7.31 -7.40 5.81
N LEU A 14 -7.75 -6.28 5.24
CA LEU A 14 -7.23 -5.76 3.98
C LEU A 14 -6.62 -4.37 4.20
N LEU A 15 -5.53 -4.09 3.48
CA LEU A 15 -5.07 -2.74 3.19
C LEU A 15 -5.33 -2.47 1.71
N ILE A 16 -6.06 -1.41 1.41
CA ILE A 16 -6.51 -1.04 0.07
C ILE A 16 -5.95 0.34 -0.23
N ALA A 17 -4.94 0.40 -1.11
CA ALA A 17 -4.40 1.64 -1.64
C ALA A 17 -5.00 1.93 -3.01
N GLY A 18 -5.24 3.20 -3.31
CA GLY A 18 -5.82 3.62 -4.57
C GLY A 18 -5.65 5.11 -4.81
N TRP A 19 -6.01 5.52 -6.02
CA TRP A 19 -6.06 6.90 -6.45
C TRP A 19 -7.33 7.11 -7.28
N ASP A 20 -8.01 8.21 -7.03
CA ASP A 20 -9.08 8.73 -7.88
C ASP A 20 -9.02 10.26 -7.94
N ASP A 21 -9.70 10.84 -8.93
CA ASP A 21 -9.71 12.27 -9.22
C ASP A 21 -10.41 13.12 -8.15
N HIS A 22 -11.26 12.50 -7.32
CA HIS A 22 -12.02 13.20 -6.28
C HIS A 22 -11.31 13.18 -4.91
N ARG A 23 -10.64 12.09 -4.57
CA ARG A 23 -10.04 11.84 -3.24
C ARG A 23 -8.52 11.85 -3.25
N ASN A 24 -7.91 11.88 -4.43
CA ASN A 24 -6.46 11.73 -4.62
C ASN A 24 -5.95 10.40 -4.02
N GLN A 25 -4.65 10.28 -3.68
CA GLN A 25 -4.14 9.05 -3.07
C GLN A 25 -4.81 8.74 -1.73
N SER A 26 -5.24 7.49 -1.56
CA SER A 26 -5.96 7.04 -0.37
C SER A 26 -5.52 5.64 0.05
N LEU A 27 -5.45 5.41 1.36
CA LEU A 27 -5.21 4.10 1.96
C LEU A 27 -6.33 3.78 2.96
N TYR A 28 -6.99 2.65 2.77
CA TYR A 28 -8.05 2.17 3.65
C TYR A 28 -7.69 0.82 4.26
N GLN A 29 -7.97 0.65 5.55
CA GLN A 29 -7.92 -0.65 6.20
C GLN A 29 -9.35 -1.16 6.36
N VAL A 30 -9.59 -2.42 6.01
CA VAL A 30 -10.87 -3.12 6.25
C VAL A 30 -10.61 -4.29 7.18
N ASP A 31 -11.41 -4.43 8.23
CA ASP A 31 -11.32 -5.56 9.16
C ASP A 31 -12.35 -6.67 8.82
N PRO A 32 -12.27 -7.86 9.45
CA PRO A 32 -13.19 -8.96 9.16
C PRO A 32 -14.66 -8.64 9.47
N SER A 33 -14.94 -7.64 10.30
CA SER A 33 -16.31 -7.20 10.60
C SER A 33 -16.95 -6.42 9.45
N GLY A 34 -16.13 -5.95 8.50
CA GLY A 34 -16.51 -5.05 7.41
C GLY A 34 -16.36 -3.57 7.77
N SER A 35 -15.86 -3.27 8.97
CA SER A 35 -15.53 -1.91 9.37
C SER A 35 -14.28 -1.44 8.61
N TYR A 36 -14.27 -0.17 8.23
CA TYR A 36 -13.15 0.41 7.49
C TYR A 36 -12.78 1.80 7.96
N TRP A 37 -11.50 2.14 7.82
CA TRP A 37 -10.94 3.44 8.21
C TRP A 37 -9.87 3.89 7.21
N ALA A 38 -9.78 5.20 6.99
CA ALA A 38 -8.71 5.81 6.21
C ALA A 38 -7.45 5.96 7.07
N TRP A 39 -6.29 5.73 6.45
CA TRP A 39 -4.98 5.84 7.08
C TRP A 39 -4.05 6.65 6.20
N LYS A 40 -3.09 7.33 6.85
CA LYS A 40 -1.94 7.93 6.18
C LYS A 40 -0.82 6.93 5.96
N ALA A 41 -0.57 6.12 7.00
CA ALA A 41 0.27 4.93 6.95
C ALA A 41 -0.32 3.89 7.93
N SER A 42 -0.27 2.61 7.57
CA SER A 42 -0.76 1.53 8.44
C SER A 42 -0.03 0.22 8.14
N ALA A 43 -0.04 -0.68 9.11
CA ALA A 43 0.47 -2.05 8.99
C ALA A 43 -0.55 -3.01 9.62
N ILE A 44 -0.64 -4.23 9.08
CA ILE A 44 -1.49 -5.31 9.58
C ILE A 44 -0.67 -6.59 9.69
N GLY A 45 -1.15 -7.56 10.48
CA GLY A 45 -0.51 -8.86 10.64
C GLY A 45 0.44 -8.94 11.85
N LYS A 46 1.40 -9.86 11.78
CA LYS A 46 2.37 -10.09 12.86
C LYS A 46 3.19 -8.81 13.10
N ASN A 47 3.42 -8.49 14.37
CA ASN A 47 4.21 -7.32 14.78
C ASN A 47 3.64 -5.94 14.37
N MET A 48 2.34 -5.85 14.02
CA MET A 48 1.74 -4.59 13.55
C MET A 48 1.87 -3.43 14.55
N VAL A 49 1.90 -3.69 15.86
CA VAL A 49 2.01 -2.64 16.89
C VAL A 49 3.34 -1.89 16.72
N ASN A 50 4.45 -2.62 16.64
CA ASN A 50 5.78 -2.03 16.45
C ASN A 50 5.90 -1.38 15.06
N ALA A 51 5.37 -2.03 14.02
CA ALA A 51 5.37 -1.47 12.67
C ALA A 51 4.63 -0.13 12.59
N LYS A 52 3.44 -0.01 13.22
CA LYS A 52 2.70 1.26 13.29
C LYS A 52 3.48 2.33 14.05
N THR A 53 4.09 2.00 15.19
CA THR A 53 4.95 2.96 15.92
C THR A 53 6.15 3.42 15.10
N PHE A 54 6.71 2.56 14.24
CA PHE A 54 7.80 2.94 13.36
C PHE A 54 7.33 3.87 12.23
N LEU A 55 6.17 3.57 11.63
CA LEU A 55 5.53 4.40 10.62
C LEU A 55 5.17 5.79 11.17
N GLU A 56 4.59 5.85 12.37
CA GLU A 56 4.24 7.12 13.03
C GLU A 56 5.44 8.06 13.21
N LYS A 57 6.64 7.52 13.40
CA LYS A 57 7.87 8.31 13.57
C LYS A 57 8.48 8.81 12.26
N ARG A 58 8.21 8.13 11.14
CA ARG A 58 8.83 8.42 9.83
C ARG A 58 7.89 9.05 8.82
N TYR A 59 6.58 8.84 9.00
CA TYR A 59 5.57 9.44 8.15
C TYR A 59 5.54 10.96 8.32
N ASN A 60 5.42 11.66 7.19
CA ASN A 60 4.99 13.05 7.11
C ASN A 60 4.23 13.25 5.78
N ASP A 61 3.47 14.33 5.67
CA ASP A 61 2.63 14.58 4.48
C ASP A 61 3.42 14.95 3.21
N ASP A 62 4.72 15.24 3.34
CA ASP A 62 5.60 15.64 2.22
C ASP A 62 6.47 14.48 1.70
N LEU A 63 6.23 13.24 2.15
CA LEU A 63 6.96 12.07 1.68
C LEU A 63 6.81 11.88 0.17
N SER A 64 7.93 11.76 -0.53
CA SER A 64 7.95 11.30 -1.92
C SER A 64 7.59 9.81 -2.00
N LEU A 65 7.22 9.34 -3.19
CA LEU A 65 6.96 7.91 -3.41
C LEU A 65 8.20 7.06 -3.08
N GLU A 66 9.38 7.53 -3.46
CA GLU A 66 10.67 6.86 -3.18
C GLU A 66 10.93 6.74 -1.68
N ASP A 67 10.74 7.84 -0.93
CA ASP A 67 10.91 7.84 0.52
C ASP A 67 9.85 6.98 1.23
N ALA A 68 8.64 6.93 0.68
CA ALA A 68 7.57 6.07 1.19
C ALA A 68 7.89 4.58 0.98
N ILE A 69 8.43 4.19 -0.18
CA ILE A 69 8.89 2.82 -0.44
C ILE A 69 10.01 2.45 0.54
N HIS A 70 11.01 3.32 0.68
CA HIS A 70 12.12 3.09 1.61
C HIS A 70 11.64 2.96 3.05
N THR A 71 10.73 3.84 3.49
CA THR A 71 10.11 3.79 4.82
C THR A 71 9.33 2.49 5.03
N ALA A 72 8.58 2.03 4.03
CA ALA A 72 7.84 0.76 4.11
C ALA A 72 8.79 -0.44 4.24
N LEU A 73 9.88 -0.47 3.49
CA LEU A 73 10.89 -1.53 3.56
C LEU A 73 11.59 -1.56 4.92
N LEU A 74 12.03 -0.40 5.43
CA LEU A 74 12.60 -0.28 6.77
C LEU A 74 11.62 -0.76 7.84
N THR A 75 10.34 -0.39 7.72
CA THR A 75 9.29 -0.84 8.65
C THR A 75 9.14 -2.35 8.62
N LEU A 76 9.13 -2.96 7.42
CA LEU A 76 8.99 -4.40 7.27
C LEU A 76 10.20 -5.13 7.88
N LYS A 77 11.41 -4.56 7.76
CA LYS A 77 12.67 -5.14 8.24
C LYS A 77 12.70 -5.37 9.75
N GLU A 78 12.05 -4.51 10.53
CA GLU A 78 11.95 -4.64 11.99
C GLU A 78 11.17 -5.89 12.45
N GLY A 79 10.32 -6.46 11.58
CA GLY A 79 9.49 -7.63 11.88
C GLY A 79 9.75 -8.85 11.00
N PHE A 80 10.73 -8.79 10.12
CA PHE A 80 10.97 -9.82 9.11
C PHE A 80 11.88 -10.92 9.64
N GLU A 81 11.45 -12.17 9.53
CA GLU A 81 12.25 -13.33 9.89
C GLU A 81 13.00 -13.82 8.65
N GLY A 82 14.34 -13.79 8.69
CA GLY A 82 15.19 -14.21 7.58
C GLY A 82 15.73 -13.04 6.75
N GLN A 83 16.09 -13.31 5.50
CA GLN A 83 16.65 -12.31 4.59
C GLN A 83 15.57 -11.75 3.67
N MET A 84 15.52 -10.43 3.56
CA MET A 84 14.75 -9.76 2.53
C MET A 84 15.46 -9.91 1.19
N THR A 85 14.78 -10.54 0.26
CA THR A 85 15.20 -10.79 -1.11
C THR A 85 14.03 -10.53 -2.06
N PRO A 86 14.27 -10.29 -3.36
CA PRO A 86 13.20 -10.09 -4.35
C PRO A 86 12.15 -11.21 -4.39
N ASP A 87 12.52 -12.45 -4.06
CA ASP A 87 11.62 -13.60 -4.02
C ASP A 87 10.73 -13.65 -2.77
N THR A 88 11.10 -12.91 -1.72
CA THR A 88 10.47 -12.99 -0.38
C THR A 88 9.62 -11.77 -0.04
N ILE A 89 9.71 -10.71 -0.84
CA ILE A 89 8.94 -9.48 -0.66
C ILE A 89 8.27 -9.08 -1.96
N GLU A 90 7.09 -8.50 -1.87
CA GLU A 90 6.37 -7.94 -3.00
C GLU A 90 6.05 -6.47 -2.73
N ILE A 91 6.22 -5.62 -3.74
CA ILE A 91 5.93 -4.19 -3.64
C ILE A 91 4.96 -3.81 -4.74
N GLY A 92 3.84 -3.22 -4.35
CA GLY A 92 2.87 -2.60 -5.24
C GLY A 92 2.81 -1.11 -4.97
N ILE A 93 2.84 -0.30 -6.03
CA ILE A 93 2.76 1.15 -5.95
C ILE A 93 1.49 1.66 -6.63
N VAL A 94 0.96 2.76 -6.14
CA VAL A 94 -0.09 3.54 -6.80
C VAL A 94 0.45 4.93 -7.05
N THR A 95 0.50 5.36 -8.31
CA THR A 95 1.03 6.66 -8.72
C THR A 95 -0.08 7.67 -8.96
N VAL A 96 0.19 8.93 -8.63
CA VAL A 96 -0.68 10.05 -9.01
C VAL A 96 -0.42 10.38 -10.50
N PRO A 97 -1.45 10.33 -11.37
CA PRO A 97 -1.29 10.69 -12.77
C PRO A 97 -0.97 12.17 -12.94
N THR A 98 -0.18 12.50 -13.96
CA THR A 98 -0.01 13.89 -14.41
C THR A 98 -1.27 14.38 -15.14
N PRO A 99 -1.50 15.70 -15.26
CA PRO A 99 -2.64 16.23 -16.02
C PRO A 99 -2.75 15.67 -17.44
N GLU A 100 -1.62 15.41 -18.10
CA GLU A 100 -1.57 14.83 -19.45
C GLU A 100 -2.05 13.37 -19.46
N GLN A 101 -1.78 12.62 -18.39
CA GLN A 101 -2.21 11.23 -18.24
C GLN A 101 -3.71 11.10 -17.91
N LEU A 102 -4.34 12.18 -17.44
CA LEU A 102 -5.79 12.24 -17.22
C LEU A 102 -6.57 12.47 -18.52
N VAL A 103 -5.92 12.94 -19.58
CA VAL A 103 -6.55 13.09 -20.89
C VAL A 103 -6.59 11.72 -21.57
N VAL A 104 -7.75 11.08 -21.52
CA VAL A 104 -7.99 9.77 -22.14
C VAL A 104 -8.61 9.97 -23.53
N PRO A 105 -8.01 9.44 -24.61
CA PRO A 105 -8.61 9.45 -25.94
C PRO A 105 -9.97 8.73 -25.98
N ASP A 106 -10.83 9.13 -26.92
CA ASP A 106 -12.13 8.48 -27.09
C ASP A 106 -11.98 6.99 -27.43
N GLY A 107 -12.74 6.14 -26.74
CA GLY A 107 -12.64 4.69 -26.85
C GLY A 107 -11.48 4.02 -26.09
N GLU A 108 -10.58 4.79 -25.45
CA GLU A 108 -9.50 4.25 -24.63
C GLU A 108 -9.84 4.27 -23.13
N ARG A 109 -9.04 3.52 -22.35
CA ARG A 109 -9.09 3.56 -20.89
C ARG A 109 -7.86 4.29 -20.37
N MET A 110 -8.05 4.99 -19.26
CA MET A 110 -6.94 5.57 -18.52
C MET A 110 -5.90 4.48 -18.18
N LYS A 111 -4.62 4.85 -18.26
CA LYS A 111 -3.55 3.96 -17.82
C LYS A 111 -3.73 3.62 -16.33
N PRO A 112 -3.48 2.37 -15.92
CA PRO A 112 -3.59 1.98 -14.53
C PRO A 112 -2.59 2.77 -13.69
N THR A 113 -3.06 3.27 -12.55
CA THR A 113 -2.20 3.92 -11.54
C THR A 113 -1.45 2.92 -10.68
N PHE A 114 -1.95 1.70 -10.59
CA PHE A 114 -1.30 0.60 -9.88
C PHE A 114 -0.26 -0.09 -10.74
N ARG A 115 0.91 -0.38 -10.16
CA ARG A 115 1.93 -1.25 -10.73
C ARG A 115 2.60 -2.08 -9.65
N LYS A 116 2.83 -3.37 -9.92
CA LYS A 116 3.73 -4.21 -9.13
C LYS A 116 5.17 -3.96 -9.59
N LEU A 117 6.08 -3.74 -8.65
CA LEU A 117 7.51 -3.65 -8.98
C LEU A 117 8.04 -5.00 -9.44
N SER A 118 8.96 -4.97 -10.39
CA SER A 118 9.71 -6.15 -10.83
C SER A 118 10.74 -6.58 -9.79
N GLU A 119 11.21 -7.82 -9.86
CA GLU A 119 12.26 -8.33 -8.97
C GLU A 119 13.56 -7.52 -9.08
N GLU A 120 13.87 -6.98 -10.26
CA GLU A 120 15.03 -6.11 -10.48
C GLU A 120 14.88 -4.79 -9.72
N GLU A 121 13.72 -4.13 -9.84
CA GLU A 121 13.45 -2.90 -9.08
C GLU A 121 13.45 -3.15 -7.56
N VAL A 122 12.85 -4.25 -7.11
CA VAL A 122 12.86 -4.64 -5.70
C VAL A 122 14.30 -4.88 -5.22
N LYS A 123 15.13 -5.53 -6.03
CA LYS A 123 16.54 -5.76 -5.72
C LYS A 123 17.30 -4.45 -5.58
N ASP A 124 17.06 -3.49 -6.46
CA ASP A 124 17.68 -2.17 -6.41
C ASP A 124 17.31 -1.47 -5.09
N TYR A 125 16.03 -1.45 -4.71
CA TYR A 125 15.58 -0.89 -3.43
C TYR A 125 16.18 -1.58 -2.20
N LEU A 126 16.43 -2.88 -2.26
CA LEU A 126 17.05 -3.64 -1.16
C LEU A 126 18.57 -3.44 -1.07
N SER A 127 19.19 -2.89 -2.12
CA SER A 127 20.64 -2.65 -2.18
C SER A 127 21.07 -1.25 -1.73
N LEU A 128 20.10 -0.33 -1.60
CA LEU A 128 20.26 1.03 -1.06
C LEU A 128 20.33 1.02 0.47
#